data_AF-A0A951YDL5-F1
#
_entry.id   AF-A0A951YDL5-F1
#
_cell.length_a   1.000
_cell.length_b   1.000
_cell.length_c   1.000
_cell.angle_alpha   90.00
_cell.angle_beta   90.00
_cell.angle_gamma   90.00
#
_symmetry.space_group_name_H-M   'P 1'
#
loop_
_entity.id
_entity.type
_entity.pdbx_description
1 polymer ?
#
loop_
_entity_poly.entity_id
_entity_poly.type
_entity_poly.pdbx_seq_one_letter_code
_entity_poly.pdbx_strand_id
1 'polypeptide(L)'
;METNKILQADYLDILFDNRNKQYGSYALRKNEDRRLILSFLLLAGLLLSFGIWTFIGRDKTQTLMDEYDIPVTVTEIIIPTIEPPVPETPPAPPEPPAARPTIQN
;
A
#
# COMPACT_ATOMS: atom_id res chain seq x y z
N MET A 1 -57.15 -38.01 -12.89
CA MET A 1 -56.62 -36.98 -13.81
C MET A 1 -57.10 -37.29 -15.23
N GLU A 2 -57.29 -36.26 -16.06
CA GLU A 2 -57.52 -36.43 -17.51
C GLU A 2 -56.26 -37.02 -18.18
N THR A 3 -56.41 -38.01 -19.07
CA THR A 3 -55.28 -38.74 -19.70
C THR A 3 -54.28 -37.82 -20.38
N ASN A 4 -54.76 -36.76 -21.04
CA ASN A 4 -53.91 -35.78 -21.72
C ASN A 4 -53.02 -34.97 -20.76
N LYS A 5 -53.46 -34.76 -19.51
CA LYS A 5 -52.67 -34.03 -18.51
C LYS A 5 -51.48 -34.84 -18.01
N ILE A 6 -51.56 -36.17 -18.04
CA ILE A 6 -50.48 -37.05 -17.57
C ILE A 6 -49.25 -36.93 -18.48
N LEU A 7 -49.45 -36.74 -19.79
CA LEU A 7 -48.36 -36.60 -20.75
C LEU A 7 -47.58 -35.29 -20.62
N GLN A 8 -48.20 -34.24 -20.07
CA GLN A 8 -47.56 -32.92 -19.85
C GLN A 8 -47.19 -32.68 -18.39
N ALA A 9 -47.58 -33.56 -17.48
CA ALA A 9 -47.33 -33.40 -16.06
C ALA A 9 -45.86 -33.71 -15.73
N ASP A 10 -45.32 -32.95 -14.78
CA ASP A 10 -44.02 -33.24 -14.18
C ASP A 10 -44.09 -34.58 -13.43
N TYR A 11 -42.98 -35.32 -13.35
CA TYR A 11 -42.96 -36.63 -12.70
C TYR A 11 -43.36 -36.54 -11.22
N LEU A 12 -43.01 -35.44 -10.54
CA LEU A 12 -43.43 -35.16 -9.17
C LEU A 12 -44.95 -34.94 -9.07
N ASP A 13 -45.56 -34.36 -10.09
CA ASP A 13 -47.00 -34.13 -10.09
C ASP A 13 -47.80 -35.43 -10.22
N ILE A 14 -47.25 -36.41 -10.94
CA ILE A 14 -47.78 -37.76 -11.11
C ILE A 14 -47.54 -38.59 -9.84
N LEU A 15 -46.32 -38.59 -9.30
CA LEU A 15 -45.96 -39.37 -8.13
C LEU A 15 -46.74 -38.98 -6.87
N PHE A 16 -47.06 -37.68 -6.75
CA PHE A 16 -47.84 -37.13 -5.64
C PHE A 16 -49.29 -36.83 -6.05
N ASP A 17 -49.81 -37.48 -7.10
CA ASP A 17 -51.22 -37.36 -7.44
C ASP A 17 -52.10 -37.84 -6.27
N ASN A 18 -53.20 -37.12 -6.03
CA ASN A 18 -54.12 -37.34 -4.91
C ASN A 18 -53.50 -37.30 -3.49
N ARG A 19 -52.31 -36.71 -3.34
CA ARG A 19 -51.61 -36.54 -2.05
C ARG A 19 -51.45 -35.06 -1.73
N ASN A 20 -51.22 -34.73 -0.46
CA ASN A 20 -50.95 -33.33 -0.11
C ASN A 20 -49.58 -32.89 -0.64
N LYS A 21 -49.58 -31.91 -1.55
CA LYS A 21 -48.39 -31.32 -2.18
C LYS A 21 -47.85 -30.10 -1.42
N GLN A 22 -48.56 -29.62 -0.39
CA GLN A 22 -48.15 -28.42 0.34
C GLN A 22 -47.07 -28.67 1.41
N TYR A 23 -46.73 -29.93 1.68
CA TYR A 23 -45.70 -30.28 2.66
C TYR A 23 -44.89 -31.51 2.24
N GLY A 24 -43.82 -31.77 2.99
CA GLY A 24 -42.97 -32.95 2.79
C GLY A 24 -42.10 -32.87 1.53
N SER A 25 -41.87 -34.03 0.91
CA SER A 25 -40.86 -34.18 -0.14
C SER A 25 -41.22 -33.57 -1.49
N TYR A 26 -42.51 -33.34 -1.80
CA TYR A 26 -42.91 -32.59 -3.00
C TYR A 26 -42.48 -31.13 -2.91
N ALA A 27 -42.83 -30.46 -1.81
CA ALA A 27 -42.50 -29.04 -1.60
C ALA A 27 -40.99 -28.81 -1.53
N LEU A 28 -40.23 -29.75 -0.96
CA LEU A 28 -38.77 -29.71 -0.94
C LEU A 28 -38.21 -29.76 -2.36
N ARG A 29 -38.53 -30.80 -3.14
CA ARG A 29 -38.00 -31.00 -4.50
C ARG A 29 -38.41 -29.91 -5.48
N LYS A 30 -39.65 -29.42 -5.39
CA LYS A 30 -40.13 -28.36 -6.30
C LYS A 30 -39.47 -27.00 -6.01
N ASN A 31 -39.04 -26.75 -4.77
CA ASN A 31 -38.44 -25.48 -4.36
C ASN A 31 -36.91 -25.54 -4.15
N GLU A 32 -36.27 -26.69 -4.34
CA GLU A 32 -34.81 -26.86 -4.21
C GLU A 32 -34.06 -25.99 -5.22
N ASP A 33 -34.51 -25.96 -6.47
CA ASP A 33 -33.90 -25.14 -7.54
C ASP A 33 -33.84 -23.66 -7.15
N ARG A 34 -34.89 -23.16 -6.49
CA ARG A 34 -34.91 -21.76 -6.02
C ARG A 34 -33.80 -21.48 -5.01
N ARG A 35 -33.51 -22.42 -4.11
CA ARG A 35 -32.43 -22.28 -3.12
C ARG A 35 -31.07 -22.33 -3.80
N LEU A 36 -30.88 -23.22 -4.77
CA LEU A 36 -29.65 -23.32 -5.54
C LEU A 36 -29.38 -22.06 -6.35
N ILE A 37 -30.39 -21.55 -7.05
CA ILE A 37 -30.30 -20.31 -7.83
C ILE A 37 -29.98 -19.12 -6.92
N LEU A 38 -30.65 -19.00 -5.76
CA LEU A 38 -30.36 -17.94 -4.80
C LEU A 38 -28.92 -18.01 -4.29
N SER A 39 -28.44 -19.18 -3.89
CA SER A 39 -27.05 -19.37 -3.44
C SER A 39 -26.05 -19.03 -4.54
N PHE A 40 -26.33 -19.43 -5.78
CA PHE A 40 -25.47 -19.11 -6.92
C PHE A 40 -25.42 -17.61 -7.20
N LEU A 41 -26.58 -16.92 -7.18
CA LEU A 41 -26.66 -15.48 -7.36
C LEU A 41 -25.92 -14.71 -6.27
N LEU A 42 -26.05 -15.14 -5.00
CA LEU A 42 -25.32 -14.52 -3.89
C LEU A 42 -23.81 -14.71 -4.05
N LEU A 43 -23.36 -15.92 -4.39
CA LEU A 43 -21.95 -16.20 -4.61
C LEU A 43 -21.39 -15.39 -5.79
N ALA A 44 -22.10 -15.40 -6.92
CA ALA A 44 -21.72 -14.63 -8.11
C ALA A 44 -21.68 -13.12 -7.80
N GLY A 45 -22.67 -12.60 -7.08
CA GLY A 45 -22.70 -11.21 -6.64
C GLY A 45 -21.54 -10.85 -5.72
N LEU A 46 -21.16 -11.74 -4.79
CA LEU A 46 -20.03 -11.51 -3.89
C LEU A 46 -18.70 -11.48 -4.65
N LEU A 47 -18.48 -12.42 -5.57
CA LEU A 47 -17.28 -12.47 -6.41
C LEU A 47 -17.19 -11.25 -7.34
N LEU A 48 -18.32 -10.84 -7.93
CA LEU A 48 -18.40 -9.66 -8.78
C LEU A 48 -18.10 -8.39 -7.97
N SER A 49 -18.69 -8.25 -6.79
CA SER A 49 -18.45 -7.13 -5.87
C SER A 49 -16.97 -7.04 -5.47
N PHE A 50 -16.37 -8.17 -5.10
CA PHE A 50 -14.94 -8.24 -4.79
C PHE A 50 -14.07 -7.88 -6.01
N GLY A 51 -14.41 -8.39 -7.19
CA GLY A 51 -13.73 -8.03 -8.44
C GLY A 51 -13.78 -6.52 -8.68
N ILE A 52 -14.96 -5.92 -8.68
CA ILE A 52 -15.16 -4.48 -8.86
C ILE A 52 -14.37 -3.66 -7.83
N TRP A 53 -14.41 -4.05 -6.55
CA TRP A 53 -13.62 -3.42 -5.49
C TRP A 53 -12.12 -3.44 -5.80
N THR A 54 -11.59 -4.57 -6.27
CA THR A 54 -10.17 -4.69 -6.61
C THR A 54 -9.78 -3.89 -7.86
N PHE A 55 -10.69 -3.68 -8.81
CA PHE A 55 -10.41 -2.89 -10.02
C PHE A 55 -10.51 -1.39 -9.77
N ILE A 56 -11.47 -0.92 -8.97
CA ILE A 56 -11.65 0.51 -8.64
C ILE A 56 -10.47 1.04 -7.79
N GLY A 57 -9.84 0.18 -6.98
CA GLY A 57 -8.70 0.58 -6.14
C GLY A 57 -7.34 0.69 -6.85
N ARG A 58 -7.25 0.44 -8.17
CA ARG A 58 -5.97 0.32 -8.90
C ARG A 58 -5.46 1.59 -9.58
N ASP A 59 -6.05 2.75 -9.30
CA ASP A 59 -5.56 4.03 -9.83
C ASP A 59 -4.37 4.62 -9.02
N LYS A 60 -3.91 3.96 -7.94
CA LYS A 60 -2.88 4.52 -7.03
C LYS A 60 -1.65 3.64 -6.78
N THR A 61 -1.28 2.76 -7.70
CA THR A 61 -0.04 1.96 -7.56
C THR A 61 0.85 1.95 -8.80
N GLN A 62 0.95 3.09 -9.48
CA GLN A 62 2.07 3.38 -10.40
C GLN A 62 2.74 4.72 -10.07
N THR A 63 2.91 5.03 -8.78
CA THR A 63 3.59 6.27 -8.36
C THR A 63 4.44 6.05 -7.12
N LEU A 64 5.14 4.90 -7.05
CA LEU A 64 6.18 4.66 -6.04
C LEU A 64 7.57 4.44 -6.67
N MET A 65 7.75 4.86 -7.93
CA MET A 65 9.05 4.81 -8.62
C MET A 65 9.49 6.15 -9.23
N ASP A 66 8.71 7.21 -9.07
CA ASP A 66 9.11 8.57 -9.44
C ASP A 66 8.84 9.44 -8.23
N GLU A 67 9.89 9.84 -7.51
CA GLU A 67 10.04 11.09 -6.74
C GLU A 67 11.16 10.90 -5.69
N TYR A 68 12.40 10.78 -6.17
CA TYR A 68 13.54 11.25 -5.39
C TYR A 68 14.56 11.86 -6.33
N ASP A 69 14.10 12.81 -7.13
CA ASP A 69 14.99 13.72 -7.85
C ASP A 69 15.34 14.86 -6.87
N ILE A 70 16.10 14.51 -5.81
CA ILE A 70 16.70 15.54 -4.97
C ILE A 70 17.84 16.16 -5.78
N PRO A 71 17.80 17.48 -6.07
CA PRO A 71 18.96 18.14 -6.64
C PRO A 71 20.09 18.08 -5.62
N VAL A 72 21.03 17.17 -5.84
CA VAL A 72 22.27 17.10 -5.05
C VAL A 72 23.12 18.30 -5.45
N THR A 73 23.09 19.36 -4.65
CA THR A 73 23.99 20.49 -4.80
C THR A 73 25.38 20.05 -4.32
N VAL A 74 26.25 19.68 -5.26
CA VAL A 74 27.66 19.39 -4.96
C VAL A 74 28.36 20.71 -4.67
N THR A 75 28.55 21.02 -3.38
CA THR A 75 29.39 22.14 -2.95
C THR A 75 30.85 21.69 -2.96
N GLU A 76 31.68 22.27 -3.83
CA GLU A 76 33.13 22.09 -3.75
C GLU A 76 33.66 22.65 -2.42
N ILE A 77 34.21 21.78 -1.59
CA ILE A 77 34.84 22.17 -0.31
C ILE A 77 36.27 22.58 -0.62
N ILE A 78 36.57 23.88 -0.56
CA ILE A 78 37.95 24.38 -0.62
C ILE A 78 38.59 24.11 0.74
N ILE A 79 39.52 23.16 0.79
CA ILE A 79 40.30 22.87 2.00
C ILE A 79 41.30 24.01 2.19
N PRO A 80 41.27 24.77 3.29
CA PRO A 80 42.28 25.79 3.55
C PRO A 80 43.64 25.12 3.71
N THR A 81 44.62 25.56 2.93
CA THR A 81 46.02 25.15 3.11
C THR A 81 46.50 25.71 4.44
N ILE A 82 46.90 24.83 5.35
CA ILE A 82 47.45 25.19 6.65
C ILE A 82 48.91 25.63 6.39
N GLU A 83 49.20 26.91 6.58
CA GLU A 83 50.60 27.37 6.54
C GLU A 83 51.35 26.78 7.75
N PRO A 84 52.55 26.20 7.56
CA PRO A 84 53.32 25.67 8.67
C PRO A 84 53.67 26.79 9.66
N PRO A 85 53.70 26.51 10.98
CA PRO A 85 53.97 27.52 11.97
C PRO A 85 55.35 28.14 11.73
N VAL A 86 55.37 29.47 11.62
CA VAL A 86 56.63 30.22 11.49
C VAL A 86 57.46 29.95 12.75
N PRO A 87 58.73 29.52 12.61
CA PRO A 87 59.60 29.30 13.76
C PRO A 87 59.69 30.56 14.61
N GLU A 88 59.41 30.46 15.91
CA GLU A 88 59.56 31.58 16.84
C GLU A 88 61.03 32.04 16.83
N THR A 89 61.28 33.27 16.36
CA THR A 89 62.61 33.87 16.45
C THR A 89 62.98 34.05 17.92
N PRO A 90 64.21 33.70 18.34
CA PRO A 90 64.62 33.81 19.73
C PRO A 90 64.42 35.25 20.24
N PRO A 91 64.01 35.43 21.51
CA PRO A 91 63.77 36.76 22.07
C PRO A 91 65.06 37.59 22.00
N ALA A 92 64.91 38.84 21.56
CA ALA A 92 66.02 39.78 21.44
C ALA A 92 66.73 39.98 22.79
N PRO A 93 68.08 40.04 22.83
CA PRO A 93 68.83 40.26 24.06
C PRO A 93 68.40 41.56 24.76
N PRO A 94 68.36 41.60 26.10
CA PRO A 94 67.97 42.79 26.84
C PRO A 94 68.92 43.95 26.55
N GLU A 95 68.35 45.14 26.34
CA GLU A 95 69.09 46.36 26.05
C GLU A 95 70.08 46.70 27.18
N PRO A 96 71.34 47.06 26.86
CA PRO A 96 72.32 47.42 27.87
C PRO A 96 71.88 48.70 28.62
N PRO A 97 72.09 48.77 29.95
CA PRO A 97 71.60 49.86 30.77
C PRO A 97 72.18 51.21 30.32
N ALA A 98 71.30 52.19 30.19
CA ALA A 98 71.62 53.55 29.74
C ALA A 98 72.77 54.13 30.59
N ALA A 99 73.85 54.54 29.91
CA ALA A 99 74.96 55.22 30.53
C ALA A 99 74.46 56.52 31.17
N ARG A 100 74.66 56.66 32.49
CA ARG A 100 74.33 57.87 33.23
C ARG A 100 75.17 59.03 32.68
N PRO A 101 74.60 60.24 32.48
CA PRO A 101 75.38 61.37 31.99
C PRO A 101 76.45 61.76 33.02
N THR A 102 77.70 61.73 32.58
CA THR A 102 78.83 62.29 33.32
C THR A 102 78.67 63.81 33.38
N ILE A 103 78.64 64.36 34.60
CA ILE A 103 78.69 65.79 34.87
C ILE A 103 80.08 66.31 34.44
N GLN A 104 80.13 67.30 33.55
CA GLN A 104 81.34 68.11 33.34
C GLN A 104 81.15 69.49 34.00
N ASN A 105 82.26 69.90 34.60
CA ASN A 105 82.54 71.01 35.51
C ASN A 105 81.99 72.38 35.09
#